data_AF-R8YHY1-F1
#
_entry.id   AF-R8YHY1-F1
#
_cell.length_a   1.000
_cell.length_b   1.000
_cell.length_c   1.000
_cell.angle_alpha   90.00
_cell.angle_beta   90.00
_cell.angle_gamma   90.00
#
_symmetry.space_group_name_H-M   'P 1'
#
loop_
_entity.id
_entity.type
_entity.pdbx_description
1 polymer ?
#
loop_
_entity_poly.entity_id
_entity_poly.type
_entity_poly.pdbx_seq_one_letter_code
_entity_poly.pdbx_strand_id
1 'polypeptide(L)'
;MTVLSDEIRKKYEAQQIATAQCRNYYFKSPDELENGFDSAQTAAEEYPEVLKAIFDSIGIEYAPEVDKAVMFGVSQYQARHGGDLPHPSIIAAALTAGLSGAKQAGSLPTDTISYYDSINESGFDDVNHQHHESVSIVPAITVATIANVIAYATPIVAMIPNSNGSNEVPLVSIRFVTNRDFGAMKKSEYLDGANASKPYVEGRLRFALSNGGAGTTYSVVARTGYEDFKAKTPDVNAKLLPFIAGNVSIKINGKEVAHTRSRSKSKFSGKISAIAEKNVIVNGVEYRVVGSEIDLSASKISVTLNEALPAGAKVEVHLVADFDARDGNGNFLMTPVGVDFEPEYENLVASPIMAQVTAATLLQTQLNNELKLGFLGQALAIIQGKVFLEQTVRLLGEAKDLAEYSGHEITFDASRGVTGKLAAAFNTTGDLFGEVMKFISAAKMDINQRTGGSTVAYDLYVGDSGAIFFNQLGSDKMPTKTGFTAGYGQIVRIGTLADGTNVYHAPSAQELVAEADTAFDMLLVGRGNEPIRAPFVGFIQTPLSVIETRPDARESVLTLIGSQAAEMNPLDRYADQSYVIHCINMPSLKKS
;
A
#
# COMPACT_ATOMS: atom_id res chain seq x y z
N MET A 1 23.90 -3.03 10.90
CA MET A 1 24.33 -2.66 9.53
C MET A 1 24.60 -3.94 8.75
N THR A 2 23.55 -4.57 8.23
CA THR A 2 23.69 -5.50 7.11
C THR A 2 23.52 -4.65 5.85
N VAL A 3 24.65 -4.31 5.24
CA VAL A 3 24.69 -3.67 3.93
C VAL A 3 23.98 -4.62 2.97
N LEU A 4 23.05 -4.12 2.15
CA LEU A 4 22.49 -4.88 1.02
C LEU A 4 23.65 -5.59 0.32
N SER A 5 23.55 -6.91 0.11
CA SER A 5 24.57 -7.59 -0.69
C SER A 5 24.65 -6.88 -2.05
N ASP A 6 25.85 -6.73 -2.61
CA ASP A 6 26.03 -6.01 -3.87
C ASP A 6 25.16 -6.59 -4.99
N GLU A 7 24.79 -7.87 -4.90
CA GLU A 7 23.85 -8.54 -5.79
C GLU A 7 22.40 -8.06 -5.64
N ILE A 8 21.89 -7.90 -4.41
CA ILE A 8 20.53 -7.40 -4.17
C ILE A 8 20.44 -5.91 -4.55
N ARG A 9 21.47 -5.11 -4.27
CA ARG A 9 21.50 -3.70 -4.66
C ARG A 9 21.42 -3.54 -6.18
N LYS A 10 22.20 -4.31 -6.94
CA LYS A 10 22.15 -4.32 -8.41
C LYS A 10 20.78 -4.72 -8.94
N LYS A 11 20.13 -5.73 -8.34
CA LYS A 11 18.77 -6.16 -8.71
C LYS A 11 17.76 -5.02 -8.52
N TYR A 12 17.81 -4.35 -7.38
CA TYR A 12 16.92 -3.23 -7.07
C TYR A 12 17.13 -2.01 -7.98
N GLU A 13 18.39 -1.62 -8.22
CA GLU A 13 18.72 -0.53 -9.13
C GLU A 13 18.21 -0.81 -10.56
N ALA A 14 18.37 -2.05 -11.06
CA ALA A 14 17.86 -2.43 -12.38
C ALA A 14 16.33 -2.31 -12.49
N GLN A 15 15.59 -2.64 -11.42
CA GLN A 15 14.13 -2.50 -11.37
C GLN A 15 13.67 -1.04 -11.44
N GLN A 16 14.35 -0.16 -10.67
CA GLN A 16 14.05 1.26 -10.68
C GLN A 16 14.37 1.90 -12.04
N ILE A 17 15.52 1.55 -12.63
CA ILE A 17 15.93 2.03 -13.95
C ILE A 17 14.92 1.60 -15.03
N ALA A 18 14.52 0.33 -15.05
CA ALA A 18 13.53 -0.17 -16.01
C ALA A 18 12.19 0.58 -15.91
N THR A 19 11.72 0.81 -14.68
CA THR A 19 10.47 1.56 -14.44
C THR A 19 10.59 3.02 -14.89
N ALA A 20 11.72 3.67 -14.59
CA ALA A 20 11.99 5.06 -14.97
C ALA A 20 12.11 5.23 -16.49
N GLN A 21 12.79 4.31 -17.17
CA GLN A 21 12.92 4.30 -18.64
C GLN A 21 11.56 4.12 -19.31
N CYS A 22 10.71 3.20 -18.82
CA CYS A 22 9.36 3.02 -19.35
C CYS A 22 8.48 4.25 -19.11
N ARG A 23 8.58 4.87 -17.93
CA ARG A 23 7.89 6.13 -17.63
C ARG A 23 8.28 7.23 -18.62
N ASN A 24 9.58 7.44 -18.82
CA ASN A 24 10.07 8.51 -19.69
C ASN A 24 9.75 8.28 -21.18
N TYR A 25 9.61 7.02 -21.60
CA TYR A 25 9.34 6.67 -22.98
C TYR A 25 7.85 6.72 -23.34
N TYR A 26 6.97 6.19 -22.48
CA TYR A 26 5.53 6.06 -22.79
C TYR A 26 4.66 7.22 -22.29
N PHE A 27 5.16 8.06 -21.37
CA PHE A 27 4.38 9.16 -20.79
C PHE A 27 4.95 10.52 -21.19
N LYS A 28 4.06 11.44 -21.60
CA LYS A 28 4.42 12.78 -22.13
C LYS A 28 5.12 13.69 -21.13
N SER A 29 4.99 13.44 -19.82
CA SER A 29 5.58 14.21 -18.73
C SER A 29 5.72 13.36 -17.47
N PRO A 30 6.78 13.54 -16.64
CA PRO A 30 6.91 12.88 -15.33
C PRO A 30 5.76 13.18 -14.35
N ASP A 31 5.04 14.29 -14.56
CA ASP A 31 4.01 14.81 -13.65
C ASP A 31 2.57 14.58 -14.17
N GLU A 32 2.37 14.13 -15.42
CA GLU A 32 1.03 13.91 -16.01
C GLU A 32 0.78 12.42 -16.30
N LEU A 33 0.61 11.63 -15.24
CA LEU A 33 0.19 10.23 -15.32
C LEU A 33 -1.26 10.05 -15.82
N GLU A 34 -2.04 11.13 -15.91
CA GLU A 34 -3.49 11.06 -16.14
C GLU A 34 -3.94 11.33 -17.59
N ASN A 35 -3.15 11.99 -18.46
CA ASN A 35 -3.69 12.48 -19.75
C ASN A 35 -2.76 12.35 -20.99
N GLY A 36 -1.62 11.66 -20.91
CA GLY A 36 -0.67 11.63 -22.02
C GLY A 36 0.10 10.33 -22.18
N PHE A 37 -0.53 9.31 -22.78
CA PHE A 37 0.20 8.19 -23.39
C PHE A 37 0.69 8.64 -24.77
N ASP A 38 2.00 8.62 -24.99
CA ASP A 38 2.59 8.82 -26.31
C ASP A 38 3.28 7.53 -26.73
N SER A 39 2.89 7.03 -27.88
CA SER A 39 3.48 5.82 -28.49
C SER A 39 4.27 6.16 -29.75
N ALA A 40 4.45 7.44 -30.07
CA ALA A 40 4.94 7.86 -31.37
C ALA A 40 6.39 8.35 -31.34
N GLN A 41 7.27 7.49 -31.84
CA GLN A 41 8.46 7.84 -32.62
C GLN A 41 9.51 8.75 -31.96
N THR A 42 10.24 8.22 -30.99
CA THR A 42 11.60 8.71 -30.70
C THR A 42 12.65 7.76 -31.29
N ALA A 43 13.80 8.33 -31.66
CA ALA A 43 14.88 7.61 -32.37
C ALA A 43 15.34 6.37 -31.61
N ALA A 44 15.85 5.36 -32.33
CA ALA A 44 16.25 4.07 -31.75
C ALA A 44 17.26 4.13 -30.59
N GLU A 45 17.93 5.28 -30.42
CA GLU A 45 18.85 5.55 -29.31
C GLU A 45 18.12 5.75 -27.96
N GLU A 46 16.85 6.16 -27.95
CA GLU A 46 16.05 6.42 -26.74
C GLU A 46 15.18 5.24 -26.26
N TYR A 47 15.21 4.09 -26.94
CA TYR A 47 14.46 2.92 -26.48
C TYR A 47 14.93 2.46 -25.08
N PRO A 48 13.99 2.13 -24.16
CA PRO A 48 14.29 1.40 -22.94
C PRO A 48 15.18 0.17 -23.21
N GLU A 49 16.12 -0.13 -22.30
CA GLU A 49 17.07 -1.24 -22.49
C GLU A 49 16.39 -2.59 -22.71
N VAL A 50 15.23 -2.79 -22.06
CA VAL A 50 14.42 -3.99 -22.22
C VAL A 50 13.83 -4.09 -23.63
N LEU A 51 13.42 -2.98 -24.25
CA LEU A 51 12.91 -2.96 -25.64
C LEU A 51 14.02 -3.22 -26.66
N LYS A 52 15.22 -2.65 -26.44
CA LYS A 52 16.40 -2.96 -27.26
C LYS A 52 16.72 -4.46 -27.21
N ALA A 53 16.71 -5.05 -26.02
CA ALA A 53 16.95 -6.49 -25.85
C ALA A 53 15.84 -7.37 -26.47
N ILE A 54 14.59 -6.90 -26.51
CA ILE A 54 13.51 -7.59 -27.23
C ILE A 54 13.80 -7.53 -28.73
N PHE A 55 14.10 -6.37 -29.29
CA PHE A 55 14.39 -6.21 -30.73
C PHE A 55 15.65 -6.96 -31.17
N ASP A 56 16.66 -7.08 -30.30
CA ASP A 56 17.82 -7.95 -30.54
C ASP A 56 17.42 -9.44 -30.62
N SER A 57 16.34 -9.83 -29.93
CA SER A 57 15.88 -11.23 -29.87
C SER A 57 14.87 -11.59 -30.97
N ILE A 58 13.93 -10.69 -31.30
CA ILE A 58 12.86 -10.96 -32.29
C ILE A 58 13.11 -10.30 -33.66
N GLY A 59 14.02 -9.33 -33.74
CA GLY A 59 14.27 -8.49 -34.92
C GLY A 59 13.54 -7.14 -34.86
N ILE A 60 14.21 -6.09 -35.33
CA ILE A 60 13.69 -4.69 -35.30
C ILE A 60 12.46 -4.50 -36.21
N GLU A 61 12.26 -5.39 -37.19
CA GLU A 61 11.13 -5.37 -38.12
C GLU A 61 9.78 -5.55 -37.41
N TYR A 62 9.77 -6.20 -36.23
CA TYR A 62 8.57 -6.41 -35.41
C TYR A 62 8.31 -5.29 -34.38
N ALA A 63 9.13 -4.22 -34.37
CA ALA A 63 8.92 -3.09 -33.46
C ALA A 63 7.51 -2.46 -33.55
N PRO A 64 6.91 -2.26 -34.75
CA PRO A 64 5.55 -1.74 -34.87
C PRO A 64 4.48 -2.66 -34.26
N GLU A 65 4.72 -3.97 -34.20
CA GLU A 65 3.79 -4.94 -33.62
C GLU A 65 3.85 -4.93 -32.09
N VAL A 66 5.05 -4.79 -31.52
CA VAL A 66 5.26 -4.62 -30.08
C VAL A 66 4.61 -3.33 -29.57
N ASP A 67 4.79 -2.21 -30.27
CA ASP A 67 4.17 -0.93 -29.90
C ASP A 67 2.63 -1.03 -29.96
N LYS A 68 2.08 -1.64 -31.02
CA LYS A 68 0.64 -1.92 -31.11
C LYS A 68 0.15 -2.82 -29.98
N ALA A 69 0.96 -3.79 -29.53
CA ALA A 69 0.62 -4.67 -28.40
C ALA A 69 0.46 -3.86 -27.11
N VAL A 70 1.40 -2.96 -26.83
CA VAL A 70 1.35 -2.07 -25.67
C VAL A 70 0.13 -1.15 -25.76
N MET A 71 -0.10 -0.52 -26.91
CA MET A 71 -1.28 0.34 -27.12
C MET A 71 -2.59 -0.43 -26.91
N PHE A 72 -2.68 -1.64 -27.46
CA PHE A 72 -3.87 -2.48 -27.30
C PHE A 72 -4.07 -2.85 -25.82
N GLY A 73 -3.02 -3.30 -25.14
CA GLY A 73 -3.06 -3.61 -23.71
C GLY A 73 -3.51 -2.43 -22.85
N VAL A 74 -2.94 -1.24 -23.09
CA VAL A 74 -3.32 0.01 -22.40
C VAL A 74 -4.78 0.36 -22.68
N SER A 75 -5.24 0.25 -23.93
CA SER A 75 -6.63 0.57 -24.29
C SER A 75 -7.64 -0.35 -23.58
N GLN A 76 -7.31 -1.64 -23.43
CA GLN A 76 -8.13 -2.61 -22.71
C GLN A 76 -8.12 -2.35 -21.20
N TYR A 77 -6.97 -1.98 -20.65
CA TYR A 77 -6.85 -1.56 -19.26
C TYR A 77 -7.73 -0.32 -18.99
N GLN A 78 -7.63 0.71 -19.82
CA GLN A 78 -8.46 1.91 -19.72
C GLN A 78 -9.96 1.59 -19.80
N ALA A 79 -10.35 0.68 -20.70
CA ALA A 79 -11.74 0.27 -20.82
C ALA A 79 -12.28 -0.38 -19.52
N ARG A 80 -11.45 -1.17 -18.82
CA ARG A 80 -11.83 -1.86 -17.57
C ARG A 80 -11.76 -0.96 -16.33
N HIS A 81 -10.86 0.01 -16.34
CA HIS A 81 -10.57 0.88 -15.20
C HIS A 81 -11.13 2.30 -15.37
N GLY A 82 -12.02 2.53 -16.33
CA GLY A 82 -12.76 3.80 -16.46
C GLY A 82 -11.92 4.95 -17.02
N GLY A 83 -10.91 4.66 -17.84
CA GLY A 83 -10.06 5.63 -18.53
C GLY A 83 -8.67 5.82 -17.93
N ASP A 84 -8.44 5.32 -16.71
CA ASP A 84 -7.15 5.45 -16.01
C ASP A 84 -6.03 4.71 -16.75
N LEU A 85 -4.86 5.32 -16.83
CA LEU A 85 -3.67 4.70 -17.40
C LEU A 85 -3.03 3.71 -16.41
N PRO A 86 -2.42 2.61 -16.89
CA PRO A 86 -1.71 1.67 -16.02
C PRO A 86 -0.44 2.29 -15.46
N HIS A 87 -0.05 1.88 -14.25
CA HIS A 87 1.20 2.32 -13.63
C HIS A 87 2.42 1.90 -14.48
N PRO A 88 3.48 2.72 -14.61
CA PRO A 88 4.66 2.41 -15.42
C PRO A 88 5.34 1.08 -15.08
N SER A 89 5.26 0.64 -13.82
CA SER A 89 5.84 -0.65 -13.40
C SER A 89 5.14 -1.86 -14.04
N ILE A 90 3.83 -1.76 -14.35
CA ILE A 90 3.08 -2.81 -15.04
C ILE A 90 3.59 -2.94 -16.48
N ILE A 91 3.83 -1.81 -17.15
CA ILE A 91 4.41 -1.80 -18.50
C ILE A 91 5.83 -2.36 -18.47
N ALA A 92 6.67 -1.95 -17.52
CA ALA A 92 8.02 -2.48 -17.36
C ALA A 92 8.03 -3.99 -17.06
N ALA A 93 7.11 -4.47 -16.21
CA ALA A 93 6.95 -5.89 -15.92
C ALA A 93 6.46 -6.67 -17.15
N ALA A 94 5.53 -6.12 -17.93
CA ALA A 94 5.04 -6.73 -19.17
C ALA A 94 6.14 -6.84 -20.23
N LEU A 95 6.95 -5.79 -20.42
CA LEU A 95 8.10 -5.83 -21.34
C LEU A 95 9.15 -6.85 -20.89
N THR A 96 9.43 -6.90 -19.58
CA THR A 96 10.38 -7.87 -19.03
C THR A 96 9.87 -9.31 -19.21
N ALA A 97 8.57 -9.54 -19.00
CA ALA A 97 7.93 -10.83 -19.26
C ALA A 97 7.99 -11.19 -20.76
N GLY A 98 7.74 -10.22 -21.65
CA GLY A 98 7.88 -10.38 -23.10
C GLY A 98 9.31 -10.78 -23.52
N LEU A 99 10.33 -10.18 -22.91
CA LEU A 99 11.74 -10.53 -23.12
C LEU A 99 12.04 -11.95 -22.63
N SER A 100 11.56 -12.35 -21.46
CA SER A 100 11.71 -13.72 -20.95
C SER A 100 11.05 -14.74 -21.90
N GLY A 101 9.87 -14.43 -22.43
CA GLY A 101 9.19 -15.24 -23.44
C GLY A 101 10.00 -15.37 -24.74
N ALA A 102 10.56 -14.25 -25.23
CA ALA A 102 11.41 -14.24 -26.43
C ALA A 102 12.67 -15.10 -26.24
N LYS A 103 13.35 -14.98 -25.09
CA LYS A 103 14.55 -15.75 -24.77
C LYS A 103 14.27 -17.24 -24.60
N GLN A 104 13.13 -17.62 -24.01
CA GLN A 104 12.76 -19.03 -23.86
C GLN A 104 12.51 -19.70 -25.22
N ALA A 105 11.80 -19.00 -26.11
CA ALA A 105 11.57 -19.50 -27.45
C ALA A 105 12.86 -19.58 -28.29
N GLY A 106 13.83 -18.69 -28.05
CA GLY A 106 15.18 -18.75 -28.65
C GLY A 106 16.13 -19.76 -28.00
N SER A 107 15.83 -20.26 -26.80
CA SER A 107 16.68 -21.20 -26.03
C SER A 107 16.40 -22.69 -26.33
N LEU A 108 15.60 -22.97 -27.36
CA LEU A 108 15.46 -24.33 -27.87
C LEU A 108 16.85 -24.86 -28.27
N PRO A 109 17.21 -26.12 -27.92
CA PRO A 109 18.59 -26.61 -28.04
C PRO A 109 19.17 -26.40 -29.44
N THR A 110 20.43 -25.97 -29.52
CA THR A 110 21.19 -25.83 -30.78
C THR A 110 21.23 -27.13 -31.59
N ASP A 111 21.06 -28.28 -30.92
CA ASP A 111 20.95 -29.60 -31.56
C ASP A 111 19.60 -29.80 -32.29
N THR A 112 18.56 -29.08 -31.87
CA THR A 112 17.27 -28.99 -32.59
C THR A 112 17.37 -27.99 -33.75
N ILE A 113 18.12 -26.89 -33.56
CA ILE A 113 18.40 -25.89 -34.61
C ILE A 113 19.22 -26.51 -35.75
N SER A 114 20.20 -27.36 -35.43
CA SER A 114 21.00 -28.07 -36.44
C SER A 114 20.20 -29.12 -37.23
N TYR A 115 19.09 -29.65 -36.69
CA TYR A 115 18.18 -30.51 -37.45
C TYR A 115 17.33 -29.69 -38.44
N TYR A 116 16.88 -28.49 -38.05
CA TYR A 116 16.15 -27.58 -38.94
C TYR A 116 17.05 -26.89 -39.98
N ASP A 117 18.30 -26.55 -39.65
CA ASP A 117 19.29 -26.07 -40.63
C ASP A 117 19.70 -27.18 -41.61
N SER A 118 19.82 -28.43 -41.15
CA SER A 118 20.09 -29.57 -42.05
C SER A 118 18.95 -29.86 -43.03
N ILE A 119 17.71 -29.47 -42.70
CA ILE A 119 16.54 -29.56 -43.59
C ILE A 119 16.47 -28.35 -44.53
N ASN A 120 16.97 -27.18 -44.14
CA ASN A 120 17.02 -25.98 -44.99
C ASN A 120 18.14 -26.01 -46.04
N GLU A 121 19.28 -26.66 -45.77
CA GLU A 121 20.38 -26.78 -46.76
C GLU A 121 20.25 -27.98 -47.71
N SER A 122 19.33 -28.92 -47.45
CA SER A 122 19.11 -30.09 -48.31
C SER A 122 17.77 -30.03 -49.07
N GLY A 123 17.62 -28.96 -49.85
CA GLY A 123 16.92 -28.95 -51.13
C GLY A 123 15.42 -29.21 -51.10
N PHE A 124 14.64 -28.15 -50.94
CA PHE A 124 13.38 -27.92 -51.68
C PHE A 124 13.18 -26.41 -51.83
N ASP A 125 13.86 -25.85 -52.83
CA ASP A 125 13.50 -24.58 -53.44
C ASP A 125 12.24 -24.80 -54.30
N ASP A 126 11.33 -23.83 -54.25
CA ASP A 126 9.98 -23.77 -54.82
C ASP A 126 8.88 -24.71 -54.25
N VAL A 127 7.91 -24.12 -53.51
CA VAL A 127 6.45 -24.09 -53.80
C VAL A 127 5.64 -23.68 -52.53
N ASN A 128 5.10 -22.45 -52.54
CA ASN A 128 3.78 -22.02 -52.01
C ASN A 128 3.45 -21.96 -50.47
N HIS A 129 3.09 -20.75 -49.98
CA HIS A 129 2.20 -20.41 -48.83
C HIS A 129 2.38 -21.04 -47.43
N GLN A 130 3.55 -21.53 -47.03
CA GLN A 130 3.76 -22.01 -45.64
C GLN A 130 5.08 -21.51 -45.07
N HIS A 131 5.06 -20.33 -44.42
CA HIS A 131 6.08 -19.99 -43.43
C HIS A 131 5.83 -20.88 -42.19
N HIS A 132 6.86 -21.61 -41.76
CA HIS A 132 6.80 -22.51 -40.60
C HIS A 132 6.18 -21.84 -39.36
N GLU A 133 5.17 -22.49 -38.77
CA GLU A 133 4.48 -22.03 -37.54
C GLU A 133 5.51 -21.74 -36.43
N SER A 134 6.54 -22.55 -36.25
CA SER A 134 7.54 -22.40 -35.17
C SER A 134 8.36 -21.11 -35.23
N VAL A 135 8.68 -20.59 -36.42
CA VAL A 135 9.49 -19.36 -36.56
C VAL A 135 8.64 -18.10 -36.35
N SER A 136 7.36 -18.15 -36.75
CA SER A 136 6.40 -17.04 -36.56
C SER A 136 5.78 -17.00 -35.15
N ILE A 137 5.94 -18.09 -34.38
CA ILE A 137 5.40 -18.20 -33.01
C ILE A 137 6.15 -17.29 -32.02
N VAL A 138 7.46 -17.04 -32.21
CA VAL A 138 8.26 -16.29 -31.22
C VAL A 138 7.82 -14.83 -31.08
N PRO A 139 7.72 -14.04 -32.17
CA PRO A 139 7.24 -12.66 -32.07
C PRO A 139 5.77 -12.60 -31.60
N ALA A 140 4.94 -13.55 -32.04
CA ALA A 140 3.52 -13.61 -31.67
C ALA A 140 3.30 -13.88 -30.17
N ILE A 141 4.09 -14.77 -29.56
CA ILE A 141 4.04 -15.03 -28.11
C ILE A 141 4.46 -13.79 -27.33
N THR A 142 5.53 -13.11 -27.75
CA THR A 142 6.02 -11.89 -27.09
C THR A 142 4.98 -10.77 -27.16
N VAL A 143 4.41 -10.52 -28.33
CA VAL A 143 3.34 -9.52 -28.55
C VAL A 143 2.09 -9.85 -27.72
N ALA A 144 1.62 -11.10 -27.77
CA ALA A 144 0.43 -11.53 -27.02
C ALA A 144 0.65 -11.43 -25.50
N THR A 145 1.84 -11.80 -25.01
CA THR A 145 2.18 -11.73 -23.58
C THR A 145 2.17 -10.28 -23.10
N ILE A 146 2.82 -9.36 -23.82
CA ILE A 146 2.86 -7.93 -23.44
C ILE A 146 1.43 -7.36 -23.38
N ALA A 147 0.63 -7.61 -24.42
CA ALA A 147 -0.75 -7.12 -24.48
C ALA A 147 -1.62 -7.68 -23.35
N ASN A 148 -1.55 -8.99 -23.09
CA ASN A 148 -2.40 -9.64 -22.09
C ASN A 148 -1.99 -9.29 -20.66
N VAL A 149 -0.70 -9.21 -20.34
CA VAL A 149 -0.25 -8.80 -18.99
C VAL A 149 -0.76 -7.39 -18.66
N ILE A 150 -0.69 -6.45 -19.60
CA ILE A 150 -1.21 -5.09 -19.38
C ILE A 150 -2.74 -5.09 -19.31
N ALA A 151 -3.42 -5.80 -20.22
CA ALA A 151 -4.88 -5.79 -20.30
C ALA A 151 -5.56 -6.42 -19.07
N TYR A 152 -4.97 -7.47 -18.49
CA TYR A 152 -5.50 -8.18 -17.32
C TYR A 152 -4.89 -7.73 -15.99
N ALA A 153 -3.92 -6.81 -15.99
CA ALA A 153 -3.41 -6.23 -14.76
C ALA A 153 -4.53 -5.49 -14.02
N THR A 154 -4.54 -5.63 -12.69
CA THR A 154 -5.41 -4.85 -11.82
C THR A 154 -4.58 -3.84 -11.03
N PRO A 155 -5.08 -2.61 -10.80
CA PRO A 155 -4.32 -1.55 -10.13
C PRO A 155 -3.97 -1.85 -8.67
N ILE A 156 -4.63 -2.84 -8.06
CA ILE A 156 -4.35 -3.28 -6.69
C ILE A 156 -3.10 -4.15 -6.57
N VAL A 157 -2.69 -4.83 -7.65
CA VAL A 157 -1.50 -5.68 -7.67
C VAL A 157 -0.35 -4.89 -8.25
N ALA A 158 0.64 -4.58 -7.42
CA ALA A 158 1.85 -3.95 -7.91
C ALA A 158 2.79 -4.99 -8.52
N MET A 159 2.93 -4.93 -9.85
CA MET A 159 3.89 -5.78 -10.56
C MET A 159 5.30 -5.20 -10.48
N ILE A 160 6.24 -6.01 -9.98
CA ILE A 160 7.67 -5.72 -9.93
C ILE A 160 8.34 -6.34 -11.17
N PRO A 161 9.12 -5.57 -11.94
CA PRO A 161 9.86 -6.12 -13.08
C PRO A 161 10.95 -7.10 -12.61
N ASN A 162 11.04 -8.27 -13.24
CA ASN A 162 12.04 -9.29 -12.92
C ASN A 162 13.09 -9.41 -14.04
N SER A 163 14.02 -8.45 -14.10
CA SER A 163 15.02 -8.34 -15.19
C SER A 163 15.99 -9.53 -15.29
N ASN A 164 16.14 -10.31 -14.22
CA ASN A 164 17.09 -11.42 -14.17
C ASN A 164 16.46 -12.81 -14.32
N GLY A 165 15.13 -12.92 -14.43
CA GLY A 165 14.43 -14.21 -14.52
C GLY A 165 14.55 -15.09 -13.26
N SER A 166 14.86 -14.47 -12.12
CA SER A 166 15.02 -15.17 -10.83
C SER A 166 13.67 -15.72 -10.34
N ASN A 167 13.68 -16.90 -9.72
CA ASN A 167 12.49 -17.46 -9.06
C ASN A 167 12.11 -16.70 -7.78
N GLU A 168 13.04 -15.90 -7.26
CA GLU A 168 12.86 -15.13 -6.03
C GLU A 168 13.21 -13.65 -6.26
N VAL A 169 12.34 -12.77 -5.76
CA VAL A 169 12.54 -11.32 -5.78
C VAL A 169 12.53 -10.79 -4.35
N PRO A 170 13.63 -10.16 -3.88
CA PRO A 170 13.69 -9.57 -2.55
C PRO A 170 12.91 -8.25 -2.50
N LEU A 171 12.14 -8.07 -1.43
CA LEU A 171 11.58 -6.80 -0.99
C LEU A 171 12.40 -6.25 0.16
N VAL A 172 12.74 -4.98 0.06
CA VAL A 172 13.48 -4.26 1.10
C VAL A 172 12.74 -2.97 1.42
N SER A 173 12.31 -2.83 2.67
CA SER A 173 11.78 -1.57 3.20
C SER A 173 12.72 -1.06 4.29
N ILE A 174 13.03 0.24 4.27
CA ILE A 174 13.86 0.88 5.28
C ILE A 174 12.94 1.70 6.18
N ARG A 175 13.00 1.45 7.48
CA ARG A 175 12.19 2.17 8.47
C ARG A 175 13.03 2.99 9.42
N PHE A 176 12.50 4.13 9.83
CA PHE A 176 13.08 4.99 10.86
C PHE A 176 12.48 4.65 12.21
N VAL A 177 13.33 4.19 13.12
CA VAL A 177 12.96 3.82 14.49
C VAL A 177 13.69 4.69 15.49
N THR A 178 13.09 4.86 16.67
CA THR A 178 13.72 5.57 17.78
C THR A 178 14.90 4.79 18.35
N ASN A 179 16.07 5.45 18.48
CA ASN A 179 17.28 4.82 19.02
C ASN A 179 17.17 4.47 20.53
N ARG A 180 16.35 5.22 21.26
CA ARG A 180 16.25 5.19 22.73
C ARG A 180 14.89 5.67 23.23
N ASP A 181 14.57 5.37 24.49
CA ASP A 181 13.42 5.93 25.21
C ASP A 181 13.65 7.42 25.51
N PHE A 182 12.74 8.28 25.05
CA PHE A 182 12.73 9.70 25.43
C PHE A 182 11.35 10.32 25.22
N GLY A 183 10.97 11.19 26.16
CA GLY A 183 9.65 11.80 26.17
C GLY A 183 8.58 10.70 26.23
N ALA A 184 7.72 10.66 25.22
CA ALA A 184 6.59 9.74 25.20
C ALA A 184 6.73 8.62 24.15
N MET A 185 7.90 8.51 23.50
CA MET A 185 8.24 7.39 22.63
C MET A 185 9.22 6.44 23.30
N LYS A 186 9.01 5.14 23.11
CA LYS A 186 9.93 4.08 23.55
C LYS A 186 10.95 3.77 22.47
N LYS A 187 12.03 3.08 22.81
CA LYS A 187 13.06 2.59 21.89
C LYS A 187 12.45 1.60 20.90
N SER A 188 12.92 1.64 19.66
CA SER A 188 12.44 0.80 18.55
C SER A 188 10.97 1.05 18.17
N GLU A 189 10.37 2.16 18.61
CA GLU A 189 9.08 2.59 18.10
C GLU A 189 9.26 3.33 16.76
N TYR A 190 8.28 3.15 15.88
CA TYR A 190 8.24 3.84 14.60
C TYR A 190 8.02 5.35 14.77
N LEU A 191 8.82 6.16 14.07
CA LEU A 191 8.65 7.62 14.06
C LEU A 191 7.34 8.07 13.42
N ASP A 192 6.76 7.25 12.57
CA ASP A 192 5.50 7.47 11.84
C ASP A 192 4.34 6.58 12.36
N GLY A 193 4.51 5.97 13.54
CA GLY A 193 3.49 5.13 14.18
C GLY A 193 2.47 5.92 15.01
N ALA A 194 1.67 5.22 15.81
CA ALA A 194 0.63 5.81 16.66
C ALA A 194 1.15 6.90 17.63
N ASN A 195 2.45 6.85 17.99
CA ASN A 195 3.10 7.80 18.88
C ASN A 195 3.84 8.93 18.13
N ALA A 196 3.77 9.02 16.80
CA ALA A 196 4.54 9.98 15.98
C ALA A 196 4.35 11.45 16.39
N SER A 197 3.15 11.81 16.86
CA SER A 197 2.83 13.18 17.29
C SER A 197 3.28 13.50 18.72
N LYS A 198 3.77 12.50 19.47
CA LYS A 198 4.21 12.65 20.85
C LYS A 198 5.66 13.15 20.91
N PRO A 199 6.08 13.85 21.98
CA PRO A 199 7.40 14.44 22.06
C PRO A 199 8.50 13.36 22.09
N TYR A 200 9.43 13.46 21.13
CA TYR A 200 10.67 12.67 21.07
C TYR A 200 11.91 13.53 20.85
N VAL A 201 11.86 14.49 19.92
CA VAL A 201 13.00 15.38 19.62
C VAL A 201 12.94 16.66 20.46
N GLU A 202 11.75 17.12 20.80
CA GLU A 202 11.57 18.37 21.54
C GLU A 202 11.87 18.19 23.03
N GLY A 203 12.77 19.01 23.57
CA GLY A 203 13.12 19.01 25.00
C GLY A 203 12.08 19.66 25.93
N ARG A 204 10.87 20.00 25.45
CA ARG A 204 9.84 20.64 26.27
C ARG A 204 8.93 19.57 26.90
N LEU A 205 9.15 19.33 28.18
CA LEU A 205 8.41 18.31 28.93
C LEU A 205 7.44 18.98 29.91
N ARG A 206 6.29 18.35 30.11
CA ARG A 206 5.22 18.76 31.02
C ARG A 206 4.90 17.63 31.99
N PHE A 207 4.94 17.87 33.28
CA PHE A 207 4.60 16.86 34.29
C PHE A 207 3.47 17.33 35.20
N ALA A 208 2.56 16.43 35.54
CA ALA A 208 1.57 16.68 36.57
C ALA A 208 2.22 16.53 37.96
N LEU A 209 1.97 17.47 38.86
CA LEU A 209 2.43 17.37 40.25
C LEU A 209 1.37 16.64 41.09
N SER A 210 1.82 15.73 41.96
CA SER A 210 0.94 14.95 42.85
C SER A 210 1.15 15.34 44.31
N ASN A 211 0.07 15.37 45.08
CA ASN A 211 0.11 15.53 46.54
C ASN A 211 -0.01 14.19 47.29
N GLY A 212 0.07 13.05 46.59
CA GLY A 212 -0.06 11.73 47.22
C GLY A 212 -1.44 11.45 47.82
N GLY A 213 -2.47 12.22 47.46
CA GLY A 213 -3.87 12.02 47.88
C GLY A 213 -4.37 12.98 48.96
N ALA A 214 -3.50 13.71 49.67
CA ALA A 214 -3.91 14.71 50.67
C ALA A 214 -2.81 15.76 50.93
N GLY A 215 -3.22 17.01 51.21
CA GLY A 215 -2.32 18.09 51.60
C GLY A 215 -2.13 19.18 50.53
N THR A 216 -1.37 20.22 50.90
CA THR A 216 -1.16 21.45 50.11
C THR A 216 0.14 21.47 49.32
N THR A 217 1.00 20.45 49.50
CA THR A 217 2.29 20.34 48.81
C THR A 217 2.21 19.32 47.70
N TYR A 218 2.48 19.77 46.48
CA TYR A 218 2.47 18.98 45.26
C TYR A 218 3.91 18.79 44.80
N SER A 219 4.31 17.56 44.50
CA SER A 219 5.67 17.25 44.07
C SER A 219 5.73 16.30 42.90
N VAL A 220 6.83 16.37 42.15
CA VAL A 220 7.15 15.46 41.06
C VAL A 220 8.67 15.36 40.92
N VAL A 221 9.15 14.17 40.57
CA VAL A 221 10.56 13.97 40.16
C VAL A 221 10.55 13.91 38.64
N ALA A 222 11.20 14.89 38.00
CA ALA A 222 11.25 14.99 36.54
C ALA A 222 12.19 13.93 35.96
N ARG A 223 11.69 13.19 34.97
CA ARG A 223 12.37 12.06 34.33
C ARG A 223 12.39 12.28 32.82
N THR A 224 13.30 11.62 32.12
CA THR A 224 13.45 11.76 30.66
C THR A 224 12.34 11.09 29.86
N GLY A 225 11.45 10.31 30.50
CA GLY A 225 10.35 9.61 29.86
C GLY A 225 9.02 9.71 30.62
N TYR A 226 7.92 9.47 29.92
CA TYR A 226 6.57 9.35 30.47
C TYR A 226 6.16 7.88 30.63
N GLU A 227 5.43 7.59 31.70
CA GLU A 227 4.69 6.34 31.86
C GLU A 227 3.30 6.47 31.22
N ASP A 228 2.57 7.54 31.55
CA ASP A 228 1.32 7.92 30.88
C ASP A 228 1.41 9.38 30.40
N PHE A 229 1.40 9.57 29.09
CA PHE A 229 1.43 10.89 28.46
C PHE A 229 0.13 11.69 28.69
N LYS A 230 -1.03 11.02 28.79
CA LYS A 230 -2.33 11.67 29.03
C LYS A 230 -2.43 12.18 30.46
N ALA A 231 -1.98 11.39 31.43
CA ALA A 231 -1.87 11.81 32.82
C ALA A 231 -0.63 12.68 33.10
N LYS A 232 0.34 12.72 32.18
CA LYS A 232 1.63 13.43 32.30
C LYS A 232 2.45 12.92 33.50
N THR A 233 2.42 11.62 33.74
CA THR A 233 3.18 10.96 34.82
C THR A 233 4.57 10.57 34.32
N PRO A 234 5.64 10.92 35.07
CA PRO A 234 7.00 10.52 34.72
C PRO A 234 7.21 9.01 34.92
N ASP A 235 7.97 8.38 34.03
CA ASP A 235 8.40 6.98 34.17
C ASP A 235 9.46 6.86 35.28
N VAL A 236 9.17 6.04 36.29
CA VAL A 236 10.02 5.83 37.47
C VAL A 236 11.37 5.21 37.08
N ASN A 237 11.41 4.41 36.01
CA ASN A 237 12.61 3.71 35.54
C ASN A 237 13.47 4.56 34.59
N ALA A 238 12.93 5.66 34.07
CA ALA A 238 13.66 6.56 33.19
C ALA A 238 14.76 7.35 33.95
N LYS A 239 15.75 7.85 33.21
CA LYS A 239 16.82 8.68 33.80
C LYS A 239 16.26 10.00 34.34
N LEU A 240 16.94 10.59 35.31
CA LEU A 240 16.59 11.92 35.81
C LEU A 240 16.75 12.95 34.67
N LEU A 241 15.81 13.88 34.58
CA LEU A 241 15.84 14.94 33.58
C LEU A 241 16.63 16.15 34.11
N PRO A 242 17.82 16.48 33.59
CA PRO A 242 18.39 17.81 33.78
C PRO A 242 17.53 18.83 33.01
N PHE A 243 17.19 19.94 33.67
CA PHE A 243 16.36 21.00 33.09
C PHE A 243 16.93 22.39 33.39
N ILE A 244 16.65 23.34 32.50
CA ILE A 244 17.19 24.70 32.58
C ILE A 244 16.53 25.46 33.73
N ALA A 245 17.32 25.84 34.72
CA ALA A 245 16.89 26.52 35.95
C ALA A 245 16.04 27.79 35.73
N GLY A 246 16.28 28.52 34.64
CA GLY A 246 15.56 29.77 34.30
C GLY A 246 14.26 29.57 33.51
N ASN A 247 13.93 28.33 33.11
CA ASN A 247 12.82 28.02 32.21
C ASN A 247 11.79 27.04 32.82
N VAL A 248 11.64 27.05 34.14
CA VAL A 248 10.57 26.34 34.86
C VAL A 248 9.34 27.24 34.99
N SER A 249 8.18 26.74 34.56
CA SER A 249 6.88 27.42 34.69
C SER A 249 5.86 26.49 35.35
N ILE A 250 5.22 26.95 36.41
CA ILE A 250 4.22 26.21 37.19
C ILE A 250 2.84 26.77 36.83
N LYS A 251 1.94 25.87 36.44
CA LYS A 251 0.59 26.21 35.99
C LYS A 251 -0.46 25.46 36.79
N ILE A 252 -1.57 26.15 37.10
CA ILE A 252 -2.77 25.54 37.68
C ILE A 252 -3.87 25.67 36.63
N ASN A 253 -4.46 24.54 36.20
CA ASN A 253 -5.46 24.48 35.13
C ASN A 253 -5.04 25.26 33.86
N GLY A 254 -3.76 25.20 33.51
CA GLY A 254 -3.19 25.86 32.32
C GLY A 254 -2.85 27.35 32.47
N LYS A 255 -3.23 28.01 33.57
CA LYS A 255 -2.82 29.39 33.88
C LYS A 255 -1.50 29.39 34.64
N GLU A 256 -0.55 30.23 34.21
CA GLU A 256 0.75 30.39 34.86
C GLU A 256 0.62 31.13 36.19
N VAL A 257 1.13 30.51 37.26
CA VAL A 257 1.00 30.99 38.66
C VAL A 257 2.35 31.38 39.23
N ALA A 258 3.40 30.61 38.87
CA ALA A 258 4.77 30.89 39.26
C ALA A 258 5.75 30.52 38.15
N HIS A 259 6.86 31.25 38.05
CA HIS A 259 7.88 31.01 37.03
C HIS A 259 9.30 31.29 37.54
N THR A 260 10.31 30.86 36.79
CA THR A 260 11.74 31.12 37.06
C THR A 260 12.42 32.02 36.02
N ARG A 261 11.65 32.49 35.01
CA ARG A 261 12.03 33.40 33.91
C ARG A 261 12.45 34.79 34.40
N SER A 262 13.57 34.87 35.12
CA SER A 262 14.28 36.09 35.56
C SER A 262 15.48 35.75 36.47
N ARG A 263 15.62 34.48 36.89
CA ARG A 263 16.82 33.98 37.58
C ARG A 263 17.91 33.67 36.54
N SER A 264 19.19 33.86 36.91
CA SER A 264 20.30 33.66 35.98
C SER A 264 20.30 32.24 35.40
N LYS A 265 20.50 32.13 34.09
CA LYS A 265 20.67 30.85 33.37
C LYS A 265 21.93 30.08 33.81
N SER A 266 22.71 30.61 34.76
CA SER A 266 24.08 30.21 35.07
C SER A 266 24.21 29.24 36.25
N LYS A 267 23.10 28.82 36.89
CA LYS A 267 23.14 27.83 37.97
C LYS A 267 22.90 26.42 37.43
N PHE A 268 23.98 25.63 37.40
CA PHE A 268 23.98 24.23 36.94
C PHE A 268 23.66 23.22 38.06
N SER A 269 23.58 23.65 39.32
CA SER A 269 23.28 22.76 40.46
C SER A 269 22.66 23.50 41.66
N GLY A 270 22.04 22.74 42.56
CA GLY A 270 21.47 23.24 43.82
C GLY A 270 19.98 23.54 43.77
N LYS A 271 19.49 24.23 44.81
CA LYS A 271 18.07 24.53 45.00
C LYS A 271 17.72 25.93 44.52
N ILE A 272 16.60 26.06 43.82
CA ILE A 272 16.01 27.32 43.39
C ILE A 272 14.53 27.38 43.81
N SER A 273 14.00 28.59 43.93
CA SER A 273 12.57 28.83 44.20
C SER A 273 11.96 29.62 43.05
N ALA A 274 10.73 29.27 42.67
CA ALA A 274 9.93 29.99 41.69
C ALA A 274 9.41 31.32 42.26
N ILE A 275 9.26 32.31 41.39
CA ILE A 275 8.68 33.62 41.70
C ILE A 275 7.17 33.48 41.49
N ALA A 276 6.38 33.73 42.54
CA ALA A 276 4.93 33.80 42.43
C ALA A 276 4.54 35.13 41.75
N GLU A 277 3.78 35.06 40.67
CA GLU A 277 3.45 36.25 39.85
C GLU A 277 1.95 36.58 39.88
N LYS A 278 1.09 35.55 39.89
CA LYS A 278 -0.36 35.71 39.75
C LYS A 278 -1.12 34.74 40.64
N ASN A 279 -2.24 35.21 41.20
CA ASN A 279 -3.20 34.37 41.89
C ASN A 279 -4.20 33.79 40.90
N VAL A 280 -4.66 32.56 41.13
CA VAL A 280 -5.65 31.89 40.27
C VAL A 280 -6.89 31.57 41.07
N ILE A 281 -8.04 32.11 40.64
CA ILE A 281 -9.34 31.76 41.20
C ILE A 281 -9.83 30.48 40.53
N VAL A 282 -10.04 29.42 41.31
CA VAL A 282 -10.67 28.18 40.87
C VAL A 282 -11.89 27.94 41.77
N ASN A 283 -13.08 27.84 41.18
CA ASN A 283 -14.35 27.67 41.91
C ASN A 283 -14.60 28.72 43.02
N GLY A 284 -14.19 29.97 42.80
CA GLY A 284 -14.39 31.07 43.76
C GLY A 284 -13.36 31.14 44.90
N VAL A 285 -12.41 30.21 44.97
CA VAL A 285 -11.30 30.20 45.93
C VAL A 285 -10.02 30.66 45.24
N GLU A 286 -9.28 31.57 45.87
CA GLU A 286 -8.03 32.11 45.35
C GLU A 286 -6.86 31.22 45.76
N TYR A 287 -6.19 30.61 44.76
CA TYR A 287 -5.00 29.79 44.96
C TYR A 287 -3.74 30.60 44.66
N ARG A 288 -2.78 30.56 45.60
CA ARG A 288 -1.46 31.19 45.50
C ARG A 288 -0.36 30.20 45.87
N VAL A 289 0.81 30.35 45.23
CA VAL A 289 2.02 29.60 45.60
C VAL A 289 2.65 30.26 46.81
N VAL A 290 2.70 29.54 47.94
CA VAL A 290 3.26 30.01 49.22
C VAL A 290 4.73 29.63 49.35
N GLY A 291 5.12 28.49 48.78
CA GLY A 291 6.49 28.02 48.75
C GLY A 291 6.77 27.20 47.50
N SER A 292 8.02 27.24 47.03
CA SER A 292 8.48 26.32 46.00
C SER A 292 9.95 25.97 46.21
N GLU A 293 10.25 24.68 46.06
CA GLU A 293 11.60 24.15 46.15
C GLU A 293 11.81 23.27 44.92
N ILE A 294 12.68 23.75 44.03
CA ILE A 294 13.10 23.09 42.80
C ILE A 294 14.57 22.71 42.99
N ASP A 295 14.83 21.41 43.12
CA ASP A 295 16.16 20.84 43.24
C ASP A 295 16.66 20.40 41.86
N LEU A 296 17.70 21.06 41.38
CA LEU A 296 18.31 20.78 40.07
C LEU A 296 19.15 19.50 40.08
N SER A 297 19.66 19.08 41.25
CA SER A 297 20.51 17.89 41.37
C SER A 297 19.69 16.61 41.48
N ALA A 298 18.54 16.69 42.16
CA ALA A 298 17.60 15.57 42.30
C ALA A 298 16.47 15.58 41.26
N SER A 299 16.44 16.57 40.36
CA SER A 299 15.34 16.86 39.43
C SER A 299 13.96 16.88 40.11
N LYS A 300 13.91 17.25 41.39
CA LYS A 300 12.69 17.20 42.21
C LYS A 300 12.10 18.60 42.29
N ILE A 301 10.83 18.70 41.92
CA ILE A 301 10.07 19.95 42.00
C ILE A 301 8.98 19.76 43.04
N SER A 302 8.90 20.70 43.98
CA SER A 302 7.85 20.76 44.98
C SER A 302 7.28 22.17 45.07
N VAL A 303 5.96 22.25 45.14
CA VAL A 303 5.19 23.49 45.17
C VAL A 303 4.17 23.38 46.29
N THR A 304 4.18 24.34 47.20
CA THR A 304 3.23 24.44 48.31
C THR A 304 2.24 25.55 48.02
N LEU A 305 0.96 25.20 47.96
CA LEU A 305 -0.15 26.13 47.78
C LEU A 305 -0.72 26.58 49.14
N ASN A 306 -1.50 27.66 49.13
CA ASN A 306 -2.21 28.14 50.33
C ASN A 306 -3.32 27.19 50.79
N GLU A 307 -4.02 26.56 49.86
CA GLU A 307 -5.11 25.62 50.13
C GLU A 307 -4.99 24.37 49.23
N ALA A 308 -5.63 23.28 49.65
CA ALA A 308 -5.67 22.05 48.87
C ALA A 308 -6.58 22.25 47.65
N LEU A 309 -6.14 21.78 46.48
CA LEU A 309 -6.92 21.97 45.26
C LEU A 309 -8.21 21.11 45.26
N PRO A 310 -9.29 21.61 44.64
CA PRO A 310 -10.53 20.87 44.52
C PRO A 310 -10.35 19.68 43.57
N ALA A 311 -11.16 18.64 43.75
CA ALA A 311 -11.14 17.45 42.90
C ALA A 311 -11.29 17.84 41.41
N GLY A 312 -10.32 17.42 40.59
CA GLY A 312 -10.29 17.70 39.14
C GLY A 312 -9.39 18.86 38.72
N ALA A 313 -8.92 19.71 39.64
CA ALA A 313 -7.93 20.74 39.31
C ALA A 313 -6.53 20.12 39.23
N LYS A 314 -5.78 20.42 38.16
CA LYS A 314 -4.44 19.86 37.90
C LYS A 314 -3.38 20.94 38.02
N VAL A 315 -2.30 20.62 38.74
CA VAL A 315 -1.07 21.42 38.76
C VAL A 315 -0.07 20.77 37.82
N GLU A 316 0.46 21.55 36.90
CA GLU A 316 1.42 21.10 35.91
C GLU A 316 2.69 21.94 36.00
N VAL A 317 3.83 21.29 35.84
CA VAL A 317 5.11 21.96 35.65
C VAL A 317 5.57 21.79 34.21
N HIS A 318 5.93 22.90 33.59
CA HIS A 318 6.55 22.95 32.27
C HIS A 318 8.05 23.13 32.45
N LEU A 319 8.81 22.23 31.85
CA LEU A 319 10.26 22.13 31.92
C LEU A 319 10.86 22.15 30.52
N VAL A 320 12.08 22.65 30.42
CA VAL A 320 12.90 22.57 29.22
C VAL A 320 14.16 21.79 29.57
N ALA A 321 14.37 20.67 28.90
CA ALA A 321 15.54 19.81 29.07
C ALA A 321 16.84 20.60 28.79
N ASP A 322 17.85 20.35 29.60
CA ASP A 322 19.19 20.90 29.42
C ASP A 322 20.12 19.84 28.85
N PHE A 323 20.39 19.93 27.55
CA PHE A 323 21.28 19.01 26.85
C PHE A 323 22.78 19.29 27.10
N ASP A 324 23.11 20.48 27.62
CA ASP A 324 24.49 20.90 27.89
C ASP A 324 24.92 20.61 29.34
N ALA A 325 24.00 20.12 30.18
CA ALA A 325 24.27 19.79 31.57
C ALA A 325 25.35 18.69 31.68
N ARG A 326 26.37 18.92 32.53
CA ARG A 326 27.51 18.02 32.73
C ARG A 326 27.56 17.47 34.16
N ASP A 327 28.08 16.25 34.29
CA ASP A 327 28.42 15.65 35.58
C ASP A 327 29.69 16.27 36.17
N GLY A 328 30.03 15.90 37.42
CA GLY A 328 31.26 16.35 38.09
C GLY A 328 32.56 15.91 37.42
N ASN A 329 32.49 15.00 36.44
CA ASN A 329 33.60 14.48 35.66
C ASN A 329 33.67 15.10 34.24
N GLY A 330 32.78 16.04 33.91
CA GLY A 330 32.74 16.74 32.63
C GLY A 330 32.00 16.02 31.50
N ASN A 331 31.33 14.88 31.77
CA ASN A 331 30.51 14.16 30.79
C ASN A 331 29.11 14.76 30.72
N PHE A 332 28.48 14.74 29.55
CA PHE A 332 27.09 15.19 29.39
C PHE A 332 26.12 14.23 30.12
N LEU A 333 25.24 14.80 30.95
CA LEU A 333 24.21 14.06 31.72
C LEU A 333 23.12 13.49 30.81
N MET A 334 22.87 14.13 29.68
CA MET A 334 21.96 13.68 28.64
C MET A 334 22.71 13.54 27.32
N THR A 335 22.48 12.43 26.65
CA THR A 335 22.85 12.28 25.24
C THR A 335 21.62 12.60 24.39
N PRO A 336 21.78 13.35 23.28
CA PRO A 336 20.67 13.68 22.40
C PRO A 336 20.03 12.39 21.85
N VAL A 337 18.73 12.48 21.56
CA VAL A 337 18.01 11.39 20.89
C VAL A 337 18.53 11.20 19.47
N GLY A 338 18.51 9.96 19.00
CA GLY A 338 18.90 9.60 17.65
C GLY A 338 17.78 8.85 16.95
N VAL A 339 17.87 8.79 15.63
CA VAL A 339 17.00 7.95 14.79
C VAL A 339 17.89 6.86 14.21
N ASP A 340 17.48 5.61 14.38
CA ASP A 340 18.13 4.46 13.76
C ASP A 340 17.31 4.01 12.55
N PHE A 341 17.95 3.26 11.65
CA PHE A 341 17.29 2.62 10.52
C PHE A 341 17.25 1.10 10.72
N GLU A 342 16.07 0.52 10.56
CA GLU A 342 15.86 -0.92 10.60
C GLU A 342 15.33 -1.38 9.23
N PRO A 343 16.15 -2.09 8.43
CA PRO A 343 15.68 -2.65 7.18
C PRO A 343 14.92 -3.96 7.44
N GLU A 344 13.72 -4.05 6.88
CA GLU A 344 12.94 -5.28 6.80
C GLU A 344 13.19 -5.95 5.46
N TYR A 345 13.51 -7.24 5.49
CA TYR A 345 13.82 -8.05 4.31
C TYR A 345 12.85 -9.21 4.22
N GLU A 346 12.14 -9.29 3.11
CA GLU A 346 11.27 -10.41 2.78
C GLU A 346 11.45 -10.80 1.32
N ASN A 347 11.11 -12.04 0.95
CA ASN A 347 11.27 -12.53 -0.42
C ASN A 347 9.92 -13.02 -0.96
N LEU A 348 9.63 -12.68 -2.21
CA LEU A 348 8.54 -13.31 -2.97
C LEU A 348 9.10 -14.47 -3.80
N VAL A 349 8.37 -15.58 -3.81
CA VAL A 349 8.73 -16.80 -4.55
C VAL A 349 7.66 -17.06 -5.62
N ALA A 350 8.08 -17.36 -6.85
CA ALA A 350 7.13 -17.68 -7.92
C ALA A 350 6.60 -19.12 -7.81
N SER A 351 5.32 -19.28 -8.18
CA SER A 351 4.64 -20.57 -8.22
C SER A 351 4.46 -21.02 -9.67
N PRO A 352 4.54 -22.34 -9.96
CA PRO A 352 4.32 -22.87 -11.30
C PRO A 352 2.82 -22.85 -11.66
N ILE A 353 2.54 -22.57 -12.94
CA ILE A 353 1.20 -22.62 -13.53
C ILE A 353 1.25 -23.56 -14.72
N MET A 354 0.31 -24.51 -14.77
CA MET A 354 0.22 -25.49 -15.85
C MET A 354 -1.23 -25.65 -16.31
N ALA A 355 -1.44 -25.66 -17.62
CA ALA A 355 -2.73 -25.98 -18.22
C ALA A 355 -2.55 -26.80 -19.49
N GLN A 356 -3.58 -27.55 -19.87
CA GLN A 356 -3.58 -28.35 -21.10
C GLN A 356 -4.86 -28.08 -21.88
N VAL A 357 -4.73 -27.84 -23.19
CA VAL A 357 -5.85 -27.73 -24.11
C VAL A 357 -5.67 -28.76 -25.21
N THR A 358 -6.64 -29.65 -25.35
CA THR A 358 -6.65 -30.66 -26.42
C THR A 358 -7.69 -30.26 -27.45
N ALA A 359 -7.32 -30.26 -28.73
CA ALA A 359 -8.26 -30.09 -29.83
C ALA A 359 -7.98 -31.06 -30.97
N ALA A 360 -9.06 -31.49 -31.64
CA ALA A 360 -8.96 -32.32 -32.83
C ALA A 360 -8.40 -31.52 -34.02
N THR A 361 -7.47 -32.12 -34.77
CA THR A 361 -6.79 -31.48 -35.91
C THR A 361 -7.78 -31.01 -36.99
N LEU A 362 -8.88 -31.75 -37.19
CA LEU A 362 -9.93 -31.38 -38.14
C LEU A 362 -10.69 -30.11 -37.70
N LEU A 363 -10.94 -29.96 -36.41
CA LEU A 363 -11.61 -28.78 -35.84
C LEU A 363 -10.72 -27.55 -35.92
N GLN A 364 -9.41 -27.71 -35.67
CA GLN A 364 -8.44 -26.62 -35.85
C GLN A 364 -8.38 -26.14 -37.31
N THR A 365 -8.35 -27.08 -38.25
CA THR A 365 -8.34 -26.78 -39.69
C THR A 365 -9.62 -26.06 -40.10
N GLN A 366 -10.77 -26.48 -39.60
CA GLN A 366 -12.06 -25.85 -39.88
C GLN A 366 -12.13 -24.43 -39.29
N LEU A 367 -11.73 -24.24 -38.02
CA LEU A 367 -11.69 -22.94 -37.37
C LEU A 367 -10.76 -21.95 -38.09
N ASN A 368 -9.60 -22.42 -38.55
CA ASN A 368 -8.67 -21.58 -39.29
C ASN A 368 -9.22 -21.23 -40.68
N ASN A 369 -9.75 -22.20 -41.42
CA ASN A 369 -10.26 -21.97 -42.77
C ASN A 369 -11.56 -21.14 -42.80
N GLU A 370 -12.45 -21.31 -41.82
CA GLU A 370 -13.75 -20.64 -41.80
C GLU A 370 -13.71 -19.29 -41.06
N LEU A 371 -13.05 -19.24 -39.90
CA LEU A 371 -13.06 -18.06 -39.03
C LEU A 371 -11.75 -17.27 -39.08
N LYS A 372 -10.70 -17.81 -39.75
CA LYS A 372 -9.35 -17.23 -39.75
C LYS A 372 -8.81 -17.00 -38.33
N LEU A 373 -9.26 -17.84 -37.39
CA LEU A 373 -8.84 -17.77 -35.99
C LEU A 373 -7.68 -18.73 -35.75
N GLY A 374 -6.55 -18.18 -35.32
CA GLY A 374 -5.43 -18.96 -34.81
C GLY A 374 -5.81 -19.61 -33.48
N PHE A 375 -5.98 -20.93 -33.47
CA PHE A 375 -6.36 -21.70 -32.28
C PHE A 375 -5.38 -21.49 -31.10
N LEU A 376 -4.07 -21.47 -31.39
CA LEU A 376 -3.01 -21.26 -30.40
C LEU A 376 -3.15 -19.92 -29.66
N GLY A 377 -3.31 -18.82 -30.40
CA GLY A 377 -3.38 -17.48 -29.81
C GLY A 377 -4.63 -17.27 -28.96
N GLN A 378 -5.78 -17.82 -29.38
CA GLN A 378 -7.03 -17.73 -28.62
C GLN A 378 -6.99 -18.59 -27.36
N ALA A 379 -6.45 -19.81 -27.44
CA ALA A 379 -6.28 -20.67 -26.27
C ALA A 379 -5.36 -20.03 -25.23
N LEU A 380 -4.24 -19.45 -25.66
CA LEU A 380 -3.32 -18.72 -24.80
C LEU A 380 -3.99 -17.53 -24.12
N ALA A 381 -4.71 -16.69 -24.87
CA ALA A 381 -5.37 -15.50 -24.33
C ALA A 381 -6.44 -15.84 -23.29
N ILE A 382 -7.27 -16.86 -23.54
CA ILE A 382 -8.32 -17.29 -22.59
C ILE A 382 -7.71 -17.82 -21.30
N ILE A 383 -6.66 -18.65 -21.39
CA ILE A 383 -6.03 -19.24 -20.20
C ILE A 383 -5.27 -18.18 -19.40
N GLN A 384 -4.54 -17.30 -20.07
CA GLN A 384 -3.90 -16.15 -19.40
C GLN A 384 -4.95 -15.29 -18.68
N GLY A 385 -6.07 -14.95 -19.32
CA GLY A 385 -7.15 -14.20 -18.70
C GLY A 385 -7.75 -14.89 -17.47
N LYS A 386 -7.96 -16.21 -17.53
CA LYS A 386 -8.44 -17.01 -16.39
C LYS A 386 -7.45 -16.98 -15.22
N VAL A 387 -6.17 -17.19 -15.49
CA VAL A 387 -5.12 -17.22 -14.46
C VAL A 387 -5.06 -15.88 -13.70
N PHE A 388 -5.08 -14.74 -14.42
CA PHE A 388 -5.07 -13.43 -13.75
C PHE A 388 -6.34 -13.17 -12.93
N LEU A 389 -7.50 -13.66 -13.40
CA LEU A 389 -8.74 -13.56 -12.64
C LEU A 389 -8.68 -14.40 -11.35
N GLU A 390 -8.23 -15.65 -11.44
CA GLU A 390 -8.08 -16.54 -10.28
C GLU A 390 -7.13 -15.96 -9.24
N GLN A 391 -6.01 -15.38 -9.68
CA GLN A 391 -5.08 -14.71 -8.77
C GLN A 391 -5.69 -13.49 -8.09
N THR A 392 -6.40 -12.65 -8.85
CA THR A 392 -7.03 -11.46 -8.29
C THR A 392 -8.09 -11.83 -7.26
N VAL A 393 -8.95 -12.82 -7.57
CA VAL A 393 -9.98 -13.29 -6.64
C VAL A 393 -9.37 -13.93 -5.40
N ARG A 394 -8.31 -14.75 -5.56
CA ARG A 394 -7.58 -15.33 -4.42
C ARG A 394 -7.03 -14.24 -3.49
N LEU A 395 -6.32 -13.25 -4.04
CA LEU A 395 -5.72 -12.17 -3.26
C LEU A 395 -6.76 -11.33 -2.51
N LEU A 396 -7.88 -11.03 -3.17
CA LEU A 396 -8.97 -10.30 -2.53
C LEU A 396 -9.65 -11.15 -1.44
N GLY A 397 -9.76 -12.47 -1.63
CA GLY A 397 -10.25 -13.40 -0.62
C GLY A 397 -9.32 -13.48 0.59
N GLU A 398 -8.02 -13.66 0.39
CA GLU A 398 -7.03 -13.66 1.46
C GLU A 398 -7.01 -12.33 2.23
N ALA A 399 -7.16 -11.19 1.54
CA ALA A 399 -7.25 -9.88 2.18
C ALA A 399 -8.54 -9.71 3.00
N LYS A 400 -9.64 -10.32 2.56
CA LYS A 400 -10.89 -10.36 3.32
C LYS A 400 -10.72 -11.20 4.57
N ASP A 401 -10.18 -12.41 4.45
CA ASP A 401 -9.93 -13.31 5.59
C ASP A 401 -9.01 -12.64 6.63
N LEU A 402 -7.96 -11.94 6.17
CA LEU A 402 -7.08 -11.17 7.04
C LEU A 402 -7.85 -10.07 7.80
N ALA A 403 -8.72 -9.33 7.11
CA ALA A 403 -9.50 -8.26 7.72
C ALA A 403 -10.48 -8.82 8.77
N GLU A 404 -11.19 -9.91 8.46
CA GLU A 404 -12.13 -10.55 9.38
C GLU A 404 -11.41 -11.12 10.62
N TYR A 405 -10.32 -11.86 10.41
CA TYR A 405 -9.55 -12.46 11.51
C TYR A 405 -8.83 -11.44 12.41
N SER A 406 -8.51 -10.27 11.86
CA SER A 406 -7.90 -9.17 12.61
C SER A 406 -8.94 -8.24 13.27
N GLY A 407 -10.24 -8.48 13.06
CA GLY A 407 -11.33 -7.69 13.62
C GLY A 407 -11.56 -6.35 12.93
N HIS A 408 -11.15 -6.21 11.67
CA HIS A 408 -11.32 -5.03 10.83
C HIS A 408 -12.63 -5.07 10.06
N GLU A 409 -13.72 -5.19 10.83
CA GLU A 409 -15.09 -5.24 10.35
C GLU A 409 -15.87 -4.04 10.87
N ILE A 410 -16.82 -3.56 10.08
CA ILE A 410 -17.76 -2.55 10.55
C ILE A 410 -19.14 -2.81 9.98
N THR A 411 -20.13 -2.84 10.84
CA THR A 411 -21.52 -3.07 10.44
C THR A 411 -22.24 -1.74 10.28
N PHE A 412 -22.71 -1.49 9.06
CA PHE A 412 -23.70 -0.46 8.76
C PHE A 412 -25.10 -1.06 8.81
N ASP A 413 -25.92 -0.60 9.76
CA ASP A 413 -27.32 -1.00 9.86
C ASP A 413 -28.24 0.08 9.31
N ALA A 414 -28.93 -0.25 8.22
CA ALA A 414 -29.92 0.60 7.57
C ALA A 414 -31.31 0.60 8.25
N SER A 415 -31.49 -0.12 9.37
CA SER A 415 -32.76 -0.20 10.08
C SER A 415 -33.22 1.12 10.72
N ARG A 416 -34.53 1.37 10.70
CA ARG A 416 -35.19 2.57 11.28
C ARG A 416 -35.78 2.23 12.66
N GLY A 417 -35.65 3.12 13.65
CA GLY A 417 -36.40 3.05 14.92
C GLY A 417 -35.54 2.92 16.19
N VAL A 418 -36.16 2.56 17.32
CA VAL A 418 -35.54 2.58 18.67
C VAL A 418 -34.34 1.63 18.81
N THR A 419 -34.25 0.62 17.95
CA THR A 419 -33.14 -0.36 17.89
C THR A 419 -32.12 -0.04 16.80
N GLY A 420 -32.44 0.87 15.86
CA GLY A 420 -31.58 1.28 14.76
C GLY A 420 -30.85 2.57 15.08
N LYS A 421 -29.55 2.66 14.77
CA LYS A 421 -28.73 3.86 15.05
C LYS A 421 -29.03 5.04 14.10
N LEU A 422 -30.01 4.91 13.19
CA LEU A 422 -30.40 5.94 12.22
C LEU A 422 -31.61 6.75 12.72
N ALA A 423 -31.45 8.08 12.75
CA ALA A 423 -32.53 9.01 13.06
C ALA A 423 -33.62 8.96 11.96
N ALA A 424 -34.88 9.19 12.36
CA ALA A 424 -36.06 9.17 11.47
C ALA A 424 -36.07 10.22 10.33
N ALA A 425 -34.98 10.98 10.14
CA ALA A 425 -34.85 12.11 9.23
C ALA A 425 -34.36 11.76 7.81
N PHE A 426 -33.89 10.53 7.57
CA PHE A 426 -33.36 10.12 6.27
C PHE A 426 -34.46 9.44 5.44
N ASN A 427 -35.04 10.16 4.48
CA ASN A 427 -36.18 9.70 3.68
C ASN A 427 -35.80 9.35 2.23
N THR A 428 -34.57 9.62 1.79
CA THR A 428 -34.10 9.31 0.44
C THR A 428 -32.91 8.35 0.46
N THR A 429 -32.76 7.52 -0.59
CA THR A 429 -31.61 6.61 -0.77
C THR A 429 -30.27 7.36 -0.75
N GLY A 430 -30.26 8.61 -1.20
CA GLY A 430 -29.07 9.47 -1.18
C GLY A 430 -28.64 9.90 0.23
N ASP A 431 -29.58 10.08 1.16
CA ASP A 431 -29.27 10.41 2.55
C ASP A 431 -28.73 9.19 3.32
N LEU A 432 -29.29 8.02 3.06
CA LEU A 432 -28.82 6.75 3.61
C LEU A 432 -27.38 6.47 3.17
N PHE A 433 -27.03 6.83 1.93
CA PHE A 433 -25.66 6.77 1.43
C PHE A 433 -24.71 7.75 2.13
N GLY A 434 -25.19 8.96 2.48
CA GLY A 434 -24.42 9.91 3.27
C GLY A 434 -23.95 9.33 4.61
N GLU A 435 -24.71 8.41 5.20
CA GLU A 435 -24.31 7.67 6.40
C GLU A 435 -23.30 6.55 6.07
N VAL A 436 -23.51 5.77 5.01
CA VAL A 436 -22.52 4.75 4.54
C VAL A 436 -21.16 5.38 4.31
N MET A 437 -21.10 6.59 3.74
CA MET A 437 -19.84 7.32 3.52
C MET A 437 -19.07 7.62 4.81
N LYS A 438 -19.75 7.76 5.96
CA LYS A 438 -19.08 7.93 7.26
C LYS A 438 -18.33 6.67 7.66
N PHE A 439 -18.93 5.50 7.43
CA PHE A 439 -18.32 4.20 7.72
C PHE A 439 -17.14 3.93 6.78
N ILE A 440 -17.29 4.23 5.48
CA ILE A 440 -16.18 4.17 4.51
C ILE A 440 -15.04 5.12 4.94
N SER A 441 -15.35 6.35 5.34
CA SER A 441 -14.35 7.32 5.79
C SER A 441 -13.65 6.88 7.08
N ALA A 442 -14.36 6.25 8.01
CA ALA A 442 -13.79 5.69 9.22
C ALA A 442 -12.83 4.53 8.90
N ALA A 443 -13.22 3.62 8.02
CA ALA A 443 -12.37 2.52 7.55
C ALA A 443 -11.10 3.03 6.86
N LYS A 444 -11.22 4.05 5.98
CA LYS A 444 -10.06 4.71 5.35
C LYS A 444 -9.11 5.32 6.38
N MET A 445 -9.64 6.03 7.37
CA MET A 445 -8.84 6.64 8.42
C MET A 445 -8.05 5.59 9.19
N ASP A 446 -8.68 4.47 9.53
CA ASP A 446 -8.05 3.37 10.24
C ASP A 446 -6.95 2.70 9.40
N ILE A 447 -7.21 2.40 8.12
CA ILE A 447 -6.18 1.91 7.17
C ILE A 447 -4.99 2.88 7.12
N ASN A 448 -5.22 4.19 6.96
CA ASN A 448 -4.15 5.18 6.90
C ASN A 448 -3.32 5.25 8.20
N GLN A 449 -3.96 5.11 9.36
CA GLN A 449 -3.26 5.12 10.64
C GLN A 449 -2.37 3.88 10.80
N ARG A 450 -2.82 2.72 10.32
CA ARG A 450 -2.04 1.46 10.35
C ARG A 450 -0.88 1.49 9.35
N THR A 451 -1.12 1.96 8.14
CA THR A 451 -0.09 2.02 7.08
C THR A 451 0.88 3.18 7.20
N GLY A 452 0.62 4.15 8.10
CA GLY A 452 1.43 5.38 8.22
C GLY A 452 1.24 6.38 7.08
N GLY A 453 0.07 6.38 6.44
CA GLY A 453 -0.20 7.25 5.28
C GLY A 453 0.49 6.78 4.00
N SER A 454 0.79 5.48 3.90
CA SER A 454 1.38 4.86 2.71
C SER A 454 0.38 4.66 1.57
N THR A 455 -0.92 4.70 1.89
CA THR A 455 -2.03 4.50 0.98
C THR A 455 -2.37 5.81 0.26
N VAL A 456 -2.42 5.78 -1.07
CA VAL A 456 -2.65 6.95 -1.93
C VAL A 456 -4.08 7.01 -2.48
N ALA A 457 -4.67 5.85 -2.77
CA ALA A 457 -6.05 5.74 -3.22
C ALA A 457 -6.76 4.55 -2.56
N TYR A 458 -8.07 4.44 -2.75
CA TYR A 458 -8.87 3.35 -2.21
C TYR A 458 -9.76 2.75 -3.28
N ASP A 459 -9.86 1.43 -3.23
CA ASP A 459 -10.69 0.63 -4.12
C ASP A 459 -11.72 -0.14 -3.29
N LEU A 460 -13.00 0.02 -3.63
CA LEU A 460 -14.13 -0.64 -2.96
C LEU A 460 -14.70 -1.70 -3.89
N TYR A 461 -14.65 -2.96 -3.47
CA TYR A 461 -15.21 -4.10 -4.20
C TYR A 461 -16.61 -4.42 -3.67
N VAL A 462 -17.57 -4.49 -4.59
CA VAL A 462 -18.98 -4.75 -4.30
C VAL A 462 -19.53 -5.86 -5.19
N GLY A 463 -20.48 -6.62 -4.67
CA GLY A 463 -21.21 -7.65 -5.41
C GLY A 463 -22.27 -7.09 -6.35
N ASP A 464 -23.11 -7.97 -6.91
CA ASP A 464 -24.15 -7.62 -7.90
C ASP A 464 -25.17 -6.62 -7.33
N SER A 465 -25.66 -6.89 -6.12
CA SER A 465 -26.66 -6.07 -5.42
C SER A 465 -26.06 -4.71 -5.04
N GLY A 466 -24.82 -4.73 -4.54
CA GLY A 466 -24.05 -3.52 -4.27
C GLY A 466 -23.85 -2.66 -5.52
N ALA A 467 -23.42 -3.25 -6.64
CA ALA A 467 -23.19 -2.52 -7.88
C ALA A 467 -24.46 -1.83 -8.42
N ILE A 468 -25.62 -2.50 -8.33
CA ILE A 468 -26.91 -1.90 -8.68
C ILE A 468 -27.20 -0.70 -7.75
N PHE A 469 -26.97 -0.86 -6.44
CA PHE A 469 -27.18 0.19 -5.47
C PHE A 469 -26.29 1.43 -5.72
N PHE A 470 -24.99 1.24 -5.97
CA PHE A 470 -24.06 2.33 -6.30
C PHE A 470 -24.39 3.01 -7.64
N ASN A 471 -24.85 2.27 -8.64
CA ASN A 471 -25.24 2.83 -9.93
C ASN A 471 -26.46 3.77 -9.84
N GLN A 472 -27.32 3.66 -8.82
CA GLN A 472 -28.47 4.55 -8.61
C GLN A 472 -28.10 5.88 -7.94
N LEU A 473 -26.86 6.08 -7.52
CA LEU A 473 -26.45 7.30 -6.83
C LEU A 473 -26.53 8.55 -7.72
N GLY A 474 -26.87 9.70 -7.16
CA GLY A 474 -26.81 10.96 -7.90
C GLY A 474 -25.37 11.35 -8.28
N SER A 475 -25.21 12.18 -9.31
CA SER A 475 -23.91 12.69 -9.76
C SER A 475 -23.16 13.50 -8.68
N ASP A 476 -23.85 14.01 -7.66
CA ASP A 476 -23.25 14.66 -6.49
C ASP A 476 -22.42 13.68 -5.63
N LYS A 477 -22.82 12.41 -5.56
CA LYS A 477 -22.16 11.39 -4.73
C LYS A 477 -21.19 10.52 -5.52
N MET A 478 -21.49 10.30 -6.79
CA MET A 478 -20.68 9.52 -7.72
C MET A 478 -20.51 10.32 -9.02
N PRO A 479 -19.54 11.26 -9.06
CA PRO A 479 -19.37 12.18 -10.18
C PRO A 479 -18.94 11.49 -11.47
N THR A 480 -18.12 10.44 -11.39
CA THR A 480 -17.72 9.64 -12.55
C THR A 480 -18.41 8.29 -12.49
N LYS A 481 -19.32 8.06 -13.44
CA LYS A 481 -19.93 6.75 -13.68
C LYS A 481 -19.45 6.23 -15.02
N THR A 482 -18.99 5.00 -15.06
CA THR A 482 -18.51 4.38 -16.30
C THR A 482 -19.64 3.69 -17.07
N GLY A 483 -20.72 3.32 -16.38
CA GLY A 483 -21.86 2.61 -16.97
C GLY A 483 -21.56 1.16 -17.35
N PHE A 484 -20.40 0.62 -16.97
CA PHE A 484 -20.05 -0.78 -17.18
C PHE A 484 -20.65 -1.68 -16.11
N THR A 485 -21.03 -2.89 -16.51
CA THR A 485 -21.42 -3.97 -15.61
C THR A 485 -20.50 -5.16 -15.86
N ALA A 486 -19.88 -5.68 -14.80
CA ALA A 486 -19.02 -6.87 -14.92
C ALA A 486 -19.84 -8.09 -15.36
N GLY A 487 -19.24 -8.93 -16.20
CA GLY A 487 -19.70 -10.31 -16.42
C GLY A 487 -18.89 -11.26 -15.55
N TYR A 488 -19.27 -12.53 -15.46
CA TYR A 488 -18.64 -13.51 -14.54
C TYR A 488 -17.11 -13.64 -14.66
N GLY A 489 -16.56 -13.40 -15.85
CA GLY A 489 -15.12 -13.53 -16.13
C GLY A 489 -14.30 -12.24 -15.96
N GLN A 490 -14.84 -11.17 -15.37
CA GLN A 490 -14.12 -9.90 -15.24
C GLN A 490 -14.50 -9.13 -13.98
N ILE A 491 -13.61 -8.24 -13.55
CA ILE A 491 -13.84 -7.23 -12.51
C ILE A 491 -13.68 -5.87 -13.20
N VAL A 492 -14.68 -4.99 -13.08
CA VAL A 492 -14.68 -3.68 -13.77
C VAL A 492 -15.01 -2.54 -12.83
N ARG A 493 -14.44 -1.36 -13.08
CA ARG A 493 -14.78 -0.14 -12.34
C ARG A 493 -16.13 0.38 -12.80
N ILE A 494 -17.09 0.50 -11.88
CA ILE A 494 -18.42 1.08 -12.14
C ILE A 494 -18.40 2.62 -12.00
N GLY A 495 -17.45 3.15 -11.24
CA GLY A 495 -17.12 4.58 -11.21
C GLY A 495 -16.38 5.00 -9.96
N THR A 496 -16.42 6.29 -9.64
CA THR A 496 -15.68 6.89 -8.52
C THR A 496 -16.60 7.73 -7.67
N LEU A 497 -16.48 7.56 -6.36
CA LEU A 497 -17.16 8.37 -5.37
C LEU A 497 -16.55 9.78 -5.32
N ALA A 498 -17.33 10.73 -4.79
CA ALA A 498 -16.90 12.14 -4.67
C ALA A 498 -15.64 12.33 -3.81
N ASP A 499 -15.29 11.36 -2.97
CA ASP A 499 -14.08 11.35 -2.13
C ASP A 499 -12.86 10.71 -2.81
N GLY A 500 -12.96 10.34 -4.09
CA GLY A 500 -11.90 9.70 -4.87
C GLY A 500 -11.80 8.18 -4.71
N THR A 501 -12.72 7.52 -3.98
CA THR A 501 -12.77 6.05 -3.92
C THR A 501 -13.24 5.47 -5.24
N ASN A 502 -12.50 4.51 -5.79
CA ASN A 502 -12.98 3.77 -6.96
C ASN A 502 -13.88 2.62 -6.52
N VAL A 503 -15.00 2.42 -7.20
CA VAL A 503 -15.91 1.31 -6.93
C VAL A 503 -15.79 0.30 -8.06
N TYR A 504 -15.50 -0.94 -7.69
CA TYR A 504 -15.35 -2.10 -8.56
C TYR A 504 -16.49 -3.09 -8.36
N HIS A 505 -17.05 -3.57 -9.46
CA HIS A 505 -18.01 -4.66 -9.44
C HIS A 505 -17.26 -5.99 -9.59
N ALA A 506 -17.35 -6.82 -8.55
CA ALA A 506 -16.92 -8.21 -8.55
C ALA A 506 -18.17 -9.09 -8.51
N PRO A 507 -18.46 -9.89 -9.56
CA PRO A 507 -19.66 -10.69 -9.62
C PRO A 507 -19.86 -11.58 -8.40
N SER A 508 -21.09 -11.67 -7.88
CA SER A 508 -21.41 -12.48 -6.68
C SER A 508 -21.02 -13.96 -6.82
N ALA A 509 -21.02 -14.49 -8.04
CA ALA A 509 -20.60 -15.86 -8.36
C ALA A 509 -19.11 -16.14 -8.07
N GLN A 510 -18.29 -15.10 -7.83
CA GLN A 510 -16.90 -15.24 -7.41
C GLN A 510 -16.77 -15.48 -5.90
N GLU A 511 -17.88 -15.42 -5.15
CA GLU A 511 -17.96 -15.66 -3.70
C GLU A 511 -17.04 -14.76 -2.84
N LEU A 512 -16.49 -13.70 -3.43
CA LEU A 512 -15.62 -12.76 -2.73
C LEU A 512 -16.38 -12.02 -1.62
N VAL A 513 -17.60 -11.59 -1.91
CA VAL A 513 -18.42 -10.73 -1.06
C VAL A 513 -19.74 -11.45 -0.80
N ALA A 514 -20.16 -11.55 0.47
CA ALA A 514 -21.43 -12.19 0.78
C ALA A 514 -22.59 -11.26 0.42
N GLU A 515 -23.60 -11.79 -0.27
CA GLU A 515 -24.86 -11.09 -0.55
C GLU A 515 -26.05 -11.92 -0.12
N ALA A 516 -26.99 -11.27 0.55
CA ALA A 516 -28.30 -11.76 0.92
C ALA A 516 -29.38 -10.75 0.45
N ASP A 517 -30.65 -11.08 0.63
CA ASP A 517 -31.76 -10.28 0.07
C ASP A 517 -31.79 -8.82 0.57
N THR A 518 -31.43 -8.60 1.84
CA THR A 518 -31.38 -7.28 2.48
C THR A 518 -30.02 -6.97 3.09
N ALA A 519 -28.98 -7.73 2.75
CA ALA A 519 -27.63 -7.50 3.27
C ALA A 519 -26.59 -7.73 2.18
N PHE A 520 -25.56 -6.91 2.13
CA PHE A 520 -24.41 -7.15 1.27
C PHE A 520 -23.14 -6.65 1.96
N ASP A 521 -22.05 -7.37 1.74
CA ASP A 521 -20.75 -6.94 2.22
C ASP A 521 -20.07 -6.02 1.20
N MET A 522 -19.05 -5.31 1.63
CA MET A 522 -18.14 -4.59 0.75
C MET A 522 -16.72 -4.73 1.27
N LEU A 523 -15.77 -4.92 0.36
CA LEU A 523 -14.36 -5.01 0.71
C LEU A 523 -13.66 -3.72 0.28
N LEU A 524 -13.14 -2.96 1.23
CA LEU A 524 -12.33 -1.78 0.99
C LEU A 524 -10.86 -2.18 1.03
N VAL A 525 -10.10 -1.79 0.01
CA VAL A 525 -8.66 -2.05 -0.10
C VAL A 525 -7.91 -0.76 -0.39
N GLY A 526 -6.82 -0.53 0.35
CA GLY A 526 -5.90 0.57 0.09
C GLY A 526 -5.03 0.32 -1.15
N ARG A 527 -4.74 1.37 -1.94
CA ARG A 527 -3.80 1.33 -3.06
C ARG A 527 -2.54 2.13 -2.72
N GLY A 528 -1.39 1.47 -2.79
CA GLY A 528 -0.07 2.12 -2.69
C GLY A 528 0.41 2.66 -4.04
N ASN A 529 1.20 3.73 -4.02
CA ASN A 529 1.84 4.28 -5.22
C ASN A 529 3.17 3.59 -5.56
N GLU A 530 3.82 2.98 -4.56
CA GLU A 530 5.06 2.22 -4.73
C GLU A 530 4.78 0.72 -4.59
N PRO A 531 5.45 -0.15 -5.36
CA PRO A 531 5.21 -1.59 -5.26
C PRO A 531 5.42 -2.17 -3.87
N ILE A 532 6.40 -1.67 -3.11
CA ILE A 532 6.67 -2.13 -1.73
C ILE A 532 5.55 -1.74 -0.75
N ARG A 533 4.80 -0.70 -1.07
CA ARG A 533 3.75 -0.10 -0.24
C ARG A 533 2.35 -0.59 -0.60
N ALA A 534 2.22 -1.34 -1.69
CA ALA A 534 0.96 -1.91 -2.12
C ALA A 534 0.59 -3.12 -1.26
N PRO A 535 -0.72 -3.41 -1.05
CA PRO A 535 -1.15 -4.58 -0.30
C PRO A 535 -0.86 -5.90 -1.02
N PHE A 536 -0.82 -5.87 -2.34
CA PHE A 536 -0.52 -7.04 -3.16
C PHE A 536 0.67 -6.74 -4.05
N VAL A 537 1.59 -7.71 -4.09
CA VAL A 537 2.83 -7.60 -4.85
C VAL A 537 3.00 -8.86 -5.68
N GLY A 538 3.36 -8.68 -6.95
CA GLY A 538 3.61 -9.79 -7.84
C GLY A 538 4.77 -9.55 -8.78
N PHE A 539 5.27 -10.62 -9.38
CA PHE A 539 6.22 -10.57 -10.47
C PHE A 539 6.03 -11.80 -11.36
N ILE A 540 6.40 -11.65 -12.64
CA ILE A 540 6.38 -12.76 -13.59
C ILE A 540 7.82 -13.26 -13.73
N GLN A 541 8.06 -14.54 -13.43
CA GLN A 541 9.36 -15.16 -13.70
C GLN A 541 9.40 -15.64 -15.15
N THR A 542 8.43 -16.47 -15.50
CA THR A 542 8.26 -17.07 -16.82
C THR A 542 6.82 -16.82 -17.26
N PRO A 543 6.59 -16.06 -18.35
CA PRO A 543 5.24 -15.93 -18.88
C PRO A 543 4.70 -17.30 -19.32
N LEU A 544 3.38 -17.41 -19.46
CA LEU A 544 2.77 -18.63 -20.01
C LEU A 544 3.28 -18.88 -21.43
N SER A 545 4.09 -19.93 -21.57
CA SER A 545 4.64 -20.43 -22.83
C SER A 545 3.80 -21.59 -23.35
N VAL A 546 3.73 -21.74 -24.67
CA VAL A 546 2.96 -22.83 -25.32
C VAL A 546 3.94 -23.87 -25.84
N ILE A 547 3.70 -25.12 -25.46
CA ILE A 547 4.35 -26.30 -26.03
C ILE A 547 3.27 -27.09 -26.76
N GLU A 548 3.34 -27.13 -28.09
CA GLU A 548 2.50 -28.02 -28.87
C GLU A 548 3.11 -29.43 -28.88
N THR A 549 2.30 -30.42 -28.52
CA THR A 549 2.64 -31.84 -28.60
C THR A 549 1.54 -32.53 -29.42
N ARG A 550 1.94 -33.42 -30.33
CA ARG A 550 1.01 -34.27 -31.09
C ARG A 550 1.19 -35.73 -30.69
N PRO A 551 0.57 -36.16 -29.57
CA PRO A 551 0.67 -37.55 -29.11
C PRO A 551 -0.06 -38.52 -30.05
N ASP A 552 -1.07 -38.04 -30.79
CA ASP A 552 -1.78 -38.76 -31.86
C ASP A 552 -1.91 -37.82 -33.07
N ALA A 553 -1.90 -38.34 -34.30
CA ALA A 553 -2.11 -37.54 -35.51
C ALA A 553 -3.50 -36.89 -35.58
N ARG A 554 -4.47 -37.40 -34.82
CA ARG A 554 -5.86 -36.91 -34.75
C ARG A 554 -6.05 -35.74 -33.78
N GLU A 555 -5.13 -35.54 -32.85
CA GLU A 555 -5.26 -34.60 -31.75
C GLU A 555 -3.99 -33.76 -31.58
N SER A 556 -4.15 -32.45 -31.48
CA SER A 556 -3.10 -31.54 -31.06
C SER A 556 -3.35 -31.16 -29.60
N VAL A 557 -2.31 -31.35 -28.79
CA VAL A 557 -2.29 -31.02 -27.37
C VAL A 557 -1.40 -29.80 -27.18
N LEU A 558 -1.98 -28.76 -26.58
CA LEU A 558 -1.25 -27.58 -26.15
C LEU A 558 -1.03 -27.65 -24.66
N THR A 559 0.23 -27.74 -24.25
CA THR A 559 0.63 -27.62 -22.86
C THR A 559 1.11 -26.19 -22.62
N LEU A 560 0.50 -25.51 -21.67
CA LEU A 560 0.85 -24.17 -21.24
C LEU A 560 1.61 -24.25 -19.93
N ILE A 561 2.81 -23.70 -19.88
CA ILE A 561 3.67 -23.70 -18.69
C ILE A 561 4.14 -22.27 -18.44
N GLY A 562 3.95 -21.79 -17.21
CA GLY A 562 4.43 -20.50 -16.74
C GLY A 562 4.83 -20.55 -15.27
N SER A 563 5.45 -19.46 -14.80
CA SER A 563 5.68 -19.27 -13.37
C SER A 563 5.62 -17.78 -13.02
N GLN A 564 4.82 -17.46 -12.01
CA GLN A 564 4.67 -16.10 -11.51
C GLN A 564 4.33 -16.11 -10.01
N ALA A 565 4.64 -15.01 -9.34
CA ALA A 565 4.21 -14.74 -7.97
C ALA A 565 3.17 -13.63 -7.99
N ALA A 566 2.12 -13.77 -7.19
CA ALA A 566 1.18 -12.71 -6.90
C ALA A 566 0.64 -12.98 -5.50
N GLU A 567 1.25 -12.37 -4.49
CA GLU A 567 0.98 -12.65 -3.08
C GLU A 567 0.58 -11.37 -2.34
N MET A 568 -0.05 -11.56 -1.19
CA MET A 568 -0.18 -10.50 -0.21
C MET A 568 1.22 -10.02 0.20
N ASN A 569 1.35 -8.72 0.46
CA ASN A 569 2.64 -8.13 0.80
C ASN A 569 3.19 -8.85 2.04
N PRO A 570 4.41 -9.45 1.98
CA PRO A 570 4.97 -10.16 3.13
C PRO A 570 5.33 -9.23 4.29
N LEU A 571 5.34 -7.92 4.07
CA LEU A 571 5.51 -6.92 5.12
C LEU A 571 4.16 -6.65 5.81
N ASP A 572 4.00 -7.14 7.04
CA ASP A 572 2.74 -7.08 7.82
C ASP A 572 2.02 -5.73 7.77
N ARG A 573 2.76 -4.62 7.91
CA ARG A 573 2.20 -3.25 7.91
C ARG A 573 1.52 -2.90 6.59
N TYR A 574 2.06 -3.38 5.47
CA TYR A 574 1.53 -3.09 4.15
C TYR A 574 0.56 -4.16 3.67
N ALA A 575 0.56 -5.36 4.25
CA ALA A 575 -0.47 -6.37 4.03
C ALA A 575 -1.84 -5.90 4.56
N ASP A 576 -1.83 -5.26 5.73
CA ASP A 576 -3.01 -4.89 6.50
C ASP A 576 -3.67 -3.59 6.01
N GLN A 577 -4.08 -3.57 4.74
CA GLN A 577 -4.78 -2.43 4.10
C GLN A 577 -6.20 -2.75 3.66
N SER A 578 -6.79 -3.84 4.19
CA SER A 578 -8.15 -4.26 3.90
C SER A 578 -9.10 -3.94 5.06
N TYR A 579 -10.37 -3.72 4.72
CA TYR A 579 -11.44 -3.51 5.69
C TYR A 579 -12.75 -4.05 5.13
N VAL A 580 -13.52 -4.79 5.93
CA VAL A 580 -14.82 -5.34 5.53
C VAL A 580 -15.95 -4.50 6.11
N ILE A 581 -16.90 -4.11 5.26
CA ILE A 581 -18.06 -3.32 5.64
C ILE A 581 -19.31 -4.17 5.39
N HIS A 582 -20.00 -4.55 6.46
CA HIS A 582 -21.25 -5.30 6.38
C HIS A 582 -22.43 -4.33 6.33
N CYS A 583 -23.14 -4.25 5.20
CA CYS A 583 -24.37 -3.48 5.09
C CYS A 583 -25.57 -4.40 5.35
N ILE A 584 -26.33 -4.16 6.41
CA ILE A 584 -27.54 -4.93 6.76
C ILE A 584 -28.81 -4.07 6.66
N ASN A 585 -29.95 -4.72 6.43
CA ASN A 585 -31.28 -4.10 6.30
C ASN A 585 -31.42 -3.12 5.12
N MET A 586 -30.68 -3.36 4.04
CA MET A 586 -30.74 -2.58 2.81
C MET A 586 -32.04 -2.85 2.03
N PRO A 587 -32.49 -1.90 1.20
CA PRO A 587 -33.68 -2.09 0.35
C PRO A 587 -33.52 -3.31 -0.55
N SER A 588 -34.45 -4.28 -0.44
CA SER A 588 -34.39 -5.50 -1.26
C SER A 588 -34.61 -5.20 -2.75
N LEU A 589 -33.81 -5.87 -3.59
CA LEU A 589 -33.91 -5.83 -5.04
C LEU A 589 -34.74 -7.00 -5.61
N LYS A 590 -35.03 -8.04 -4.81
CA LYS A 590 -35.80 -9.22 -5.22
C LYS A 590 -37.17 -9.15 -4.57
N LYS A 591 -38.23 -9.44 -5.33
CA LYS A 591 -39.55 -9.66 -4.70
C LYS A 591 -39.46 -10.93 -3.86
N SER A 592 -39.57 -10.79 -2.53
CA SER A 592 -39.84 -11.88 -1.60
C SER A 592 -41.09 -12.65 -1.98
#